data_AF-C7NW29-F1
#
_entry.id   AF-C7NW29-F1
#
_cell.length_a   1.000
_cell.length_b   1.000
_cell.length_c   1.000
_cell.angle_alpha   90.00
_cell.angle_beta   90.00
_cell.angle_gamma   90.00
#
_symmetry.space_group_name_H-M   'P 1'
#
loop_
_entity.id
_entity.type
_entity.pdbx_description
1 polymer ?
#
loop_
_entity_poly.entity_id
_entity_poly.type
_entity_poly.pdbx_seq_one_letter_code
_entity_poly.pdbx_strand_id
1 'polypeptide(L)'
;MSETPYREWWSNHSERVEASDDVRVDVFVRSLGAPTPTQTTQSAVLERLDGLEERDRIDRFTVQVWGDRLYTGERCSQSPVGRYLHNKIEEFERWADGYPEVELPFEQTVCESFVTDEAFDCIKLPRICLATYVDGELAGVVPSQFEAVDMTVHSYLTGLAELASDPLAATERGEVKTAGGL
;
A
#
# COMPACT_ATOMS: atom_id res chain seq x y z
N MET A 1 22.96 -13.53 -1.08
CA MET A 1 21.53 -13.29 -0.86
C MET A 1 21.46 -12.07 0.04
N SER A 2 21.30 -10.90 -0.57
CA SER A 2 21.44 -9.61 0.10
C SER A 2 20.06 -9.02 0.36
N GLU A 3 19.71 -8.79 1.64
CA GLU A 3 18.58 -7.92 2.01
C GLU A 3 18.87 -6.43 1.71
N THR A 4 19.99 -6.14 1.06
CA THR A 4 20.50 -4.79 0.78
C THR A 4 19.49 -3.95 -0.01
N PRO A 5 18.86 -4.43 -1.11
CA PRO A 5 17.96 -3.58 -1.88
C PRO A 5 16.72 -3.16 -1.10
N TYR A 6 16.14 -4.09 -0.33
CA TYR A 6 15.05 -3.78 0.60
C TYR A 6 15.47 -2.74 1.65
N ARG A 7 16.63 -2.93 2.30
CA ARG A 7 17.08 -2.03 3.38
C ARG A 7 17.40 -0.63 2.87
N GLU A 8 18.02 -0.53 1.70
CA GLU A 8 18.33 0.75 1.05
C GLU A 8 17.05 1.48 0.66
N TRP A 9 16.10 0.79 0.03
CA TRP A 9 14.79 1.35 -0.28
C TRP A 9 14.07 1.81 0.99
N TRP A 10 13.99 0.94 2.02
CA TRP A 10 13.28 1.26 3.26
C TRP A 10 13.89 2.47 3.97
N SER A 11 15.21 2.57 4.06
CA SER A 11 15.89 3.73 4.68
C SER A 11 15.55 5.04 3.98
N ASN A 12 15.65 5.07 2.64
CA ASN A 12 15.32 6.27 1.87
C ASN A 12 13.82 6.60 1.96
N HIS A 13 12.97 5.57 1.88
CA HIS A 13 11.53 5.73 2.02
C HIS A 13 11.14 6.29 3.39
N SER A 14 11.70 5.74 4.47
CA SER A 14 11.43 6.18 5.84
C SER A 14 11.89 7.61 6.08
N GLU A 15 13.09 7.96 5.64
CA GLU A 15 13.63 9.33 5.77
C GLU A 15 12.73 10.35 5.07
N ARG A 16 12.21 10.02 3.88
CA ARG A 16 11.26 10.88 3.16
C ARG A 16 9.94 11.04 3.92
N VAL A 17 9.40 9.94 4.45
CA VAL A 17 8.16 9.96 5.23
C VAL A 17 8.30 10.79 6.50
N GLU A 18 9.40 10.62 7.25
CA GLU A 18 9.64 11.36 8.51
C GLU A 18 9.92 12.85 8.29
N ALA A 19 10.47 13.23 7.12
CA ALA A 19 10.83 14.61 6.80
C ALA A 19 9.69 15.43 6.17
N SER A 20 8.57 14.82 5.83
CA SER A 20 7.46 15.46 5.10
C SER A 20 6.24 15.66 5.99
N ASP A 21 5.54 16.77 5.76
CA ASP A 21 4.22 17.09 6.33
C ASP A 21 3.07 16.81 5.31
N ASP A 22 3.34 16.06 4.23
CA ASP A 22 2.33 15.63 3.24
C ASP A 22 2.57 14.18 2.80
N VAL A 23 2.23 13.25 3.69
CA VAL A 23 2.22 11.81 3.47
C VAL A 23 0.79 11.32 3.24
N ARG A 24 0.50 10.94 1.99
CA ARG A 24 -0.80 10.35 1.61
C ARG A 24 -0.66 8.88 1.27
N VAL A 25 -1.56 8.04 1.78
CA VAL A 25 -1.67 6.64 1.36
C VAL A 25 -2.94 6.41 0.54
N ASP A 26 -2.80 5.99 -0.71
CA ASP A 26 -3.93 5.52 -1.52
C ASP A 26 -4.08 4.00 -1.37
N VAL A 27 -5.23 3.55 -0.88
CA VAL A 27 -5.59 2.16 -0.62
C VAL A 27 -6.46 1.64 -1.76
N PHE A 28 -6.00 0.62 -2.46
CA PHE A 28 -6.75 -0.06 -3.50
C PHE A 28 -7.21 -1.44 -3.02
N VAL A 29 -8.51 -1.72 -3.12
CA VAL A 29 -9.11 -2.99 -2.68
C VAL A 29 -9.91 -3.65 -3.79
N ARG A 30 -9.96 -4.99 -3.82
CA ARG A 30 -10.77 -5.72 -4.81
C ARG A 30 -12.28 -5.48 -4.67
N SER A 31 -12.79 -5.31 -3.45
CA SER A 31 -14.23 -5.17 -3.19
C SER A 31 -14.52 -4.53 -1.84
N LEU A 32 -15.68 -3.88 -1.72
CA LEU A 32 -16.25 -3.35 -0.46
C LEU A 32 -17.42 -4.23 0.05
N GLY A 33 -17.47 -5.51 -0.34
CA GLY A 33 -18.63 -6.40 -0.12
C GLY A 33 -18.99 -6.70 1.35
N ALA A 34 -19.93 -7.61 1.58
CA ALA A 34 -20.38 -7.99 2.92
C ALA A 34 -19.32 -8.80 3.73
N PRO A 35 -19.34 -8.76 5.09
CA PRO A 35 -18.33 -9.36 5.96
C PRO A 35 -18.11 -10.84 5.65
N THR A 36 -17.01 -11.15 4.99
CA THR A 36 -16.46 -12.51 4.91
C THR A 36 -15.23 -12.59 5.82
N PRO A 37 -14.80 -13.78 6.27
CA PRO A 37 -13.60 -13.93 7.12
C PRO A 37 -12.34 -13.27 6.53
N THR A 38 -12.31 -13.12 5.20
CA THR A 38 -11.27 -12.44 4.42
C THR A 38 -11.33 -10.90 4.45
N GLN A 39 -12.44 -10.30 4.90
CA GLN A 39 -12.54 -8.85 5.13
C GLN A 39 -11.97 -8.41 6.49
N THR A 40 -11.78 -9.34 7.43
CA THR A 40 -11.08 -9.05 8.68
C THR A 40 -9.69 -8.49 8.43
N THR A 41 -9.00 -8.93 7.36
CA THR A 41 -7.69 -8.39 6.97
C THR A 41 -7.78 -7.00 6.37
N GLN A 42 -8.82 -6.70 5.57
CA GLN A 42 -9.02 -5.36 4.99
C GLN A 42 -9.42 -4.35 6.08
N SER A 43 -10.37 -4.70 6.94
CA SER A 43 -10.76 -3.87 8.09
C SER A 43 -9.56 -3.61 9.01
N ALA A 44 -8.74 -4.63 9.30
CA ALA A 44 -7.54 -4.44 10.11
C ALA A 44 -6.49 -3.52 9.44
N VAL A 45 -6.42 -3.49 8.11
CA VAL A 45 -5.55 -2.54 7.40
C VAL A 45 -6.09 -1.12 7.51
N LEU A 46 -7.40 -0.93 7.33
CA LEU A 46 -8.03 0.39 7.47
C LEU A 46 -7.93 0.91 8.91
N GLU A 47 -8.23 0.09 9.92
CA GLU A 47 -8.08 0.43 11.34
C GLU A 47 -6.63 0.81 11.70
N ARG A 48 -5.65 0.17 11.06
CA ARG A 48 -4.23 0.53 11.22
C ARG A 48 -3.90 1.87 10.58
N LEU A 49 -4.46 2.17 9.42
CA LEU A 49 -4.29 3.46 8.75
C LEU A 49 -4.96 4.59 9.55
N ASP A 50 -6.16 4.36 10.09
CA ASP A 50 -6.82 5.28 11.03
C ASP A 50 -5.89 5.59 12.21
N GLY A 51 -5.31 4.55 12.82
CA GLY A 51 -4.36 4.73 13.92
C GLY A 51 -3.03 5.41 13.55
N LEU A 52 -2.63 5.40 12.28
CA LEU A 52 -1.48 6.16 11.78
C LEU A 52 -1.86 7.63 11.52
N GLU A 53 -3.04 7.89 10.96
CA GLU A 53 -3.59 9.24 10.75
C GLU A 53 -3.82 9.95 12.09
N GLU A 54 -4.45 9.28 13.07
CA GLU A 54 -4.69 9.81 14.43
C GLU A 54 -3.41 10.18 15.21
N ARG A 55 -2.26 9.65 14.79
CA ARG A 55 -0.94 9.88 15.41
C ARG A 55 -0.07 10.83 14.59
N ASP A 56 -0.65 11.50 13.59
CA ASP A 56 0.05 12.38 12.65
C ASP A 56 1.26 11.67 12.01
N ARG A 57 1.05 10.44 11.52
CA ARG A 57 2.08 9.61 10.84
C ARG A 57 1.86 9.50 9.35
N ILE A 58 0.60 9.65 8.95
CA ILE A 58 0.21 9.96 7.60
C ILE A 58 -0.78 11.11 7.72
N ASP A 59 -0.79 12.00 6.75
CA ASP A 59 -1.71 13.14 6.76
C ASP A 59 -3.12 12.75 6.33
N ARG A 60 -3.21 11.73 5.46
CA ARG A 60 -4.48 11.18 4.99
C ARG A 60 -4.33 9.84 4.30
N PHE A 61 -5.42 9.09 4.23
CA PHE A 61 -5.54 7.99 3.27
C PHE A 61 -6.84 8.04 2.46
N THR A 62 -6.82 7.45 1.26
CA THR A 62 -8.01 7.30 0.42
C THR A 62 -8.27 5.83 0.13
N VAL A 63 -9.54 5.42 -0.04
CA VAL A 63 -9.89 4.03 -0.35
C VAL A 63 -10.61 3.96 -1.69
N GLN A 64 -10.13 3.07 -2.56
CA GLN A 64 -10.60 2.93 -3.93
C GLN A 64 -10.76 1.46 -4.30
N VAL A 65 -11.77 1.16 -5.12
CA VAL A 65 -12.06 -0.21 -5.57
C VAL A 65 -11.57 -0.40 -6.99
N TRP A 66 -10.76 -1.44 -7.22
CA TRP A 66 -10.24 -1.76 -8.54
C TRP A 66 -10.66 -3.12 -9.10
N GLY A 67 -11.43 -3.91 -8.34
CA GLY A 67 -11.85 -5.24 -8.76
C GLY A 67 -10.72 -6.28 -8.74
N ASP A 68 -11.04 -7.53 -9.11
CA ASP A 68 -10.08 -8.64 -9.17
C ASP A 68 -9.13 -8.54 -10.37
N ARG A 69 -9.63 -7.98 -11.48
CA ARG A 69 -8.98 -7.98 -12.79
C ARG A 69 -9.26 -6.68 -13.51
N LEU A 70 -8.27 -6.20 -14.24
CA LEU A 70 -8.39 -5.06 -15.14
C LEU A 70 -8.20 -5.51 -16.58
N TYR A 71 -9.23 -5.37 -17.41
CA TYR A 71 -9.18 -5.72 -18.83
C TYR A 71 -8.57 -4.57 -19.64
N THR A 72 -7.61 -4.87 -20.50
CA THR A 72 -6.84 -3.87 -21.27
C THR A 72 -7.50 -3.53 -22.62
N GLY A 73 -8.14 -4.51 -23.27
CA GLY A 73 -8.72 -4.37 -24.62
C GLY A 73 -10.22 -4.08 -24.73
N GLU A 74 -10.97 -4.09 -23.63
CA GLU A 74 -12.44 -4.00 -23.68
C GLU A 74 -12.98 -2.57 -23.64
N ARG A 75 -14.23 -2.35 -24.10
CA ARG A 75 -14.92 -1.05 -23.98
C ARG A 75 -14.96 -0.51 -22.54
N CYS A 76 -14.98 -1.39 -21.54
CA CYS A 76 -14.94 -1.01 -20.13
C CYS A 76 -13.61 -0.36 -19.73
N SER A 77 -12.49 -0.69 -20.39
CA SER A 77 -11.19 -0.03 -20.18
C SER A 77 -11.22 1.45 -20.57
N GLN A 78 -12.10 1.80 -21.51
CA GLN A 78 -12.30 3.18 -21.98
C GLN A 78 -13.23 4.00 -21.09
N SER A 79 -13.85 3.38 -20.08
CA SER A 79 -14.63 4.11 -19.08
C SER A 79 -13.71 5.02 -18.24
N PRO A 80 -14.23 6.10 -17.63
CA PRO A 80 -13.43 6.96 -16.76
C PRO A 80 -12.73 6.19 -15.63
N VAL A 81 -13.41 5.21 -15.03
CA VAL A 81 -12.85 4.34 -13.98
C VAL A 81 -11.78 3.42 -14.55
N GLY A 82 -12.03 2.79 -15.70
CA GLY A 82 -11.06 1.92 -16.37
C GLY A 82 -9.77 2.67 -16.71
N ARG A 83 -9.89 3.87 -17.31
CA ARG A 83 -8.73 4.72 -17.64
C ARG A 83 -7.98 5.16 -16.40
N TYR A 84 -8.69 5.54 -15.35
CA TYR A 84 -8.07 5.93 -14.09
C TYR A 84 -7.23 4.78 -13.50
N LEU A 85 -7.78 3.55 -13.46
CA LEU A 85 -7.07 2.39 -12.95
C LEU A 85 -5.86 2.01 -13.83
N HIS A 86 -6.01 2.07 -15.17
CA HIS A 86 -4.88 1.87 -16.08
C HIS A 86 -3.76 2.87 -15.83
N ASN A 87 -4.09 4.17 -15.71
CA ASN A 87 -3.10 5.19 -15.39
C ASN A 87 -2.40 4.94 -14.05
N LYS A 88 -3.11 4.39 -13.05
CA LYS A 88 -2.52 4.03 -11.75
C LYS A 88 -1.56 2.85 -11.86
N ILE A 89 -1.91 1.81 -12.61
CA ILE A 89 -1.00 0.70 -12.86
C ILE A 89 0.25 1.17 -13.59
N GLU A 90 0.10 1.99 -14.64
CA GLU A 90 1.24 2.58 -15.36
C GLU A 90 2.10 3.49 -14.46
N GLU A 91 1.49 4.22 -13.52
CA GLU A 91 2.21 5.02 -12.51
C GLU A 91 3.06 4.13 -11.60
N PHE A 92 2.50 3.01 -11.13
CA PHE A 92 3.17 2.06 -10.26
C PHE A 92 4.28 1.30 -10.98
N GLU A 93 4.04 0.83 -12.20
CA GLU A 93 5.05 0.18 -13.03
C GLU A 93 6.23 1.12 -13.31
N ARG A 94 5.96 2.39 -13.64
CA ARG A 94 7.02 3.40 -13.84
C ARG A 94 7.81 3.69 -12.57
N TRP A 95 7.16 3.64 -11.41
CA TRP A 95 7.88 3.73 -10.13
C TRP A 95 8.80 2.52 -9.94
N ALA A 96 8.32 1.31 -10.23
CA ALA A 96 9.13 0.08 -10.15
C ALA A 96 10.30 0.07 -11.17
N ASP A 97 10.14 0.68 -12.35
CA ASP A 97 11.25 0.84 -13.31
C ASP A 97 12.45 1.63 -12.72
N GLY A 98 12.21 2.46 -11.70
CA GLY A 98 13.24 3.16 -10.94
C GLY A 98 14.02 2.28 -9.95
N TYR A 99 13.51 1.08 -9.66
CA TYR A 99 14.05 0.11 -8.72
C TYR A 99 14.08 -1.29 -9.39
N PRO A 100 15.11 -1.62 -10.20
CA PRO A 100 15.17 -2.87 -10.97
C PRO A 100 15.04 -4.16 -10.14
N GLU A 101 15.29 -4.08 -8.84
CA GLU A 101 15.11 -5.14 -7.85
C GLU A 101 13.65 -5.36 -7.39
N VAL A 102 12.72 -4.46 -7.76
CA VAL A 102 11.33 -4.46 -7.32
C VAL A 102 10.43 -5.10 -8.36
N GLU A 103 9.71 -6.12 -7.94
CA GLU A 103 8.62 -6.70 -8.70
C GLU A 103 7.27 -6.36 -8.05
N LEU A 104 6.32 -5.91 -8.88
CA LEU A 104 4.95 -5.64 -8.48
C LEU A 104 4.05 -6.86 -8.68
N PRO A 105 3.01 -7.04 -7.86
CA PRO A 105 2.12 -8.20 -7.87
C PRO A 105 1.08 -8.15 -9.01
N PHE A 106 1.40 -7.47 -10.13
CA PHE A 106 0.52 -7.31 -11.28
C PHE A 106 0.85 -8.38 -12.32
N GLU A 107 0.00 -9.41 -12.40
CA GLU A 107 0.20 -10.51 -13.35
C GLU A 107 -0.59 -10.25 -14.63
N GLN A 108 0.12 -10.06 -15.75
CA GLN A 108 -0.51 -10.06 -17.07
C GLN A 108 -0.90 -11.50 -17.45
N THR A 109 -2.17 -11.69 -17.82
CA THR A 109 -2.70 -13.01 -18.15
C THR A 109 -3.85 -12.93 -19.14
N VAL A 110 -4.26 -14.08 -19.66
CA VAL A 110 -5.42 -14.20 -20.55
C VAL A 110 -6.60 -14.72 -19.74
N CYS A 111 -7.67 -13.93 -19.71
CA CYS A 111 -8.92 -14.24 -19.04
C CYS A 111 -9.96 -14.75 -20.02
N GLU A 112 -10.47 -15.96 -19.80
CA GLU A 112 -11.63 -16.47 -20.52
C GLU A 112 -12.91 -15.77 -20.03
N SER A 113 -13.78 -15.42 -20.97
CA SER A 113 -15.12 -14.92 -20.64
C SER A 113 -16.00 -16.07 -20.17
N PHE A 114 -16.77 -15.81 -19.10
CA PHE A 114 -17.77 -16.78 -18.63
C PHE A 114 -19.03 -16.83 -19.51
N VAL A 115 -19.22 -15.82 -20.38
CA VAL A 115 -20.44 -15.63 -21.18
C VAL A 115 -20.18 -15.96 -22.66
N THR A 116 -18.94 -15.81 -23.13
CA THR A 116 -18.52 -16.02 -24.51
C THR A 116 -17.26 -16.90 -24.52
N ASP A 117 -17.05 -17.70 -25.57
CA ASP A 117 -15.78 -18.43 -25.80
C ASP A 117 -14.62 -17.50 -26.21
N GLU A 118 -14.66 -16.23 -25.78
CA GLU A 118 -13.66 -15.23 -26.10
C GLU A 118 -12.65 -15.09 -24.94
N ALA A 119 -11.39 -14.90 -25.31
CA ALA A 119 -10.29 -14.71 -24.40
C ALA A 119 -9.81 -13.25 -24.46
N PHE A 120 -9.58 -12.65 -23.30
CA PHE A 120 -9.23 -11.24 -23.17
C PHE A 120 -7.97 -11.06 -22.33
N ASP A 121 -7.07 -10.18 -22.77
CA ASP A 121 -5.93 -9.77 -21.97
C ASP A 121 -6.40 -9.00 -20.73
N CYS A 122 -5.88 -9.40 -19.58
CA CYS A 122 -6.25 -8.85 -18.29
C CYS A 122 -5.03 -8.81 -17.35
N ILE A 123 -5.06 -7.88 -16.41
CA ILE A 123 -4.10 -7.79 -15.32
C ILE A 123 -4.80 -8.30 -14.06
N LYS A 124 -4.26 -9.33 -13.41
CA LYS A 124 -4.72 -9.73 -12.08
C LYS A 124 -4.15 -8.76 -11.04
N LEU A 125 -5.04 -8.17 -10.25
CA LEU A 125 -4.69 -7.18 -9.24
C LEU A 125 -4.67 -7.84 -7.86
N PRO A 126 -3.80 -7.44 -6.92
CA PRO A 126 -3.81 -8.01 -5.58
C PRO A 126 -5.10 -7.65 -4.82
N ARG A 127 -5.36 -8.35 -3.71
CA ARG A 127 -6.54 -8.12 -2.87
C ARG A 127 -6.58 -6.72 -2.29
N ILE A 128 -5.42 -6.27 -1.84
CA ILE A 128 -5.15 -4.95 -1.31
C ILE A 128 -3.80 -4.48 -1.83
N CYS A 129 -3.70 -3.20 -2.15
CA CYS A 129 -2.46 -2.52 -2.51
C CYS A 129 -2.48 -1.12 -1.87
N LEU A 130 -1.32 -0.67 -1.41
CA LEU A 130 -1.10 0.68 -0.92
C LEU A 130 -0.11 1.37 -1.85
N ALA A 131 -0.41 2.61 -2.22
CA ALA A 131 0.52 3.52 -2.85
C ALA A 131 0.75 4.70 -1.91
N THR A 132 1.98 4.86 -1.44
CA THR A 132 2.36 5.96 -0.54
C THR A 132 2.96 7.09 -1.35
N TYR A 133 2.41 8.26 -1.14
CA TYR A 133 2.84 9.52 -1.72
C TYR A 133 3.45 10.39 -0.63
N VAL A 134 4.59 10.99 -0.94
CA VAL A 134 5.28 11.95 -0.06
C VAL A 134 5.47 13.23 -0.87
N ASP A 135 4.98 14.35 -0.37
CA ASP A 135 4.96 15.65 -1.07
C ASP A 135 4.32 15.56 -2.47
N GLY A 136 3.32 14.69 -2.61
CA GLY A 136 2.61 14.43 -3.88
C GLY A 136 3.34 13.49 -4.85
N GLU A 137 4.56 13.04 -4.55
CA GLU A 137 5.31 12.11 -5.39
C GLU A 137 5.15 10.66 -4.91
N LEU A 138 4.98 9.71 -5.83
CA LEU A 138 4.89 8.30 -5.50
C LEU A 138 6.23 7.80 -4.92
N ALA A 139 6.20 7.40 -3.65
CA ALA A 139 7.37 7.02 -2.86
C ALA A 139 7.43 5.51 -2.55
N GLY A 140 6.31 4.80 -2.67
CA GLY A 140 6.27 3.36 -2.41
C GLY A 140 4.97 2.69 -2.88
N VAL A 141 5.08 1.45 -3.35
CA VAL A 141 3.94 0.60 -3.68
C VAL A 141 4.09 -0.75 -2.97
N VAL A 142 3.06 -1.18 -2.26
CA VAL A 142 3.03 -2.49 -1.56
C VAL A 142 1.69 -3.20 -1.79
N PRO A 143 1.63 -4.53 -1.93
CA PRO A 143 2.76 -5.43 -1.80
C PRO A 143 3.71 -5.32 -2.99
N SER A 144 4.97 -5.63 -2.73
CA SER A 144 6.06 -5.63 -3.71
C SER A 144 7.12 -6.63 -3.26
N GLN A 145 7.91 -7.12 -4.19
CA GLN A 145 8.99 -8.06 -3.90
C GLN A 145 10.32 -7.39 -4.24
N PHE A 146 11.21 -7.32 -3.25
CA PHE A 146 12.58 -6.81 -3.40
C PHE A 146 13.53 -8.00 -3.48
N GLU A 147 13.91 -8.42 -4.69
CA GLU A 147 14.60 -9.69 -4.96
C GLU A 147 13.93 -10.91 -4.29
N ALA A 148 14.40 -11.31 -3.10
CA ALA A 148 13.89 -12.45 -2.34
C ALA A 148 13.07 -12.03 -1.09
N VAL A 149 12.82 -10.73 -0.90
CA VAL A 149 12.10 -10.19 0.26
C VAL A 149 10.71 -9.72 -0.16
N ASP A 150 9.69 -10.39 0.36
CA ASP A 150 8.30 -9.98 0.19
C ASP A 150 7.95 -8.83 1.13
N MET A 151 7.73 -7.64 0.57
CA MET A 151 7.12 -6.54 1.29
C MET A 151 5.61 -6.67 1.24
N THR A 152 5.02 -7.10 2.36
CA THR A 152 3.56 -7.17 2.50
C THR A 152 2.98 -5.85 2.99
N VAL A 153 1.70 -5.60 2.72
CA VAL A 153 0.95 -4.46 3.31
C VAL A 153 1.05 -4.46 4.85
N HIS A 154 1.01 -5.63 5.48
CA HIS A 154 1.10 -5.73 6.93
C HIS A 154 2.48 -5.31 7.45
N SER A 155 3.55 -5.81 6.82
CA SER A 155 4.94 -5.48 7.17
C SER A 155 5.21 -3.99 6.98
N TYR A 156 4.73 -3.42 5.87
CA TYR A 156 4.85 -2.01 5.57
C TYR A 156 4.20 -1.12 6.63
N LEU A 157 2.94 -1.41 6.99
CA LEU A 157 2.23 -0.65 8.04
C LEU A 157 2.87 -0.81 9.42
N THR A 158 3.42 -1.98 9.73
CA THR A 158 4.20 -2.19 10.97
C THR A 158 5.44 -1.31 10.96
N GLY A 159 6.19 -1.28 9.84
CA GLY A 159 7.36 -0.43 9.71
C GLY A 159 7.01 1.06 9.85
N LEU A 160 5.94 1.54 9.21
CA LEU A 160 5.49 2.92 9.39
C LEU A 160 5.15 3.23 10.84
N ALA A 161 4.48 2.31 11.55
CA ALA A 161 4.16 2.45 12.97
C ALA A 161 5.41 2.47 13.88
N GLU A 162 6.52 1.87 13.43
CA GLU A 162 7.79 1.85 14.15
C GLU A 162 8.62 3.12 13.90
N LEU A 163 8.69 3.62 12.66
CA LEU A 163 9.26 4.96 12.35
C LEU A 163 8.55 6.04 13.16
N ALA A 164 7.23 5.88 13.23
CA ALA A 164 6.32 6.68 14.01
C ALA A 164 6.53 6.62 15.53
N SER A 165 7.42 5.78 16.06
CA SER A 165 7.68 5.77 17.50
C SER A 165 8.74 6.82 17.82
N ASP A 166 8.33 7.98 18.34
CA ASP A 166 9.27 8.86 19.00
C ASP A 166 9.78 8.15 20.27
N PRO A 167 11.08 7.77 20.35
CA PRO A 167 11.61 7.14 21.55
C PRO A 167 11.55 8.06 22.79
N LEU A 168 11.39 9.38 22.61
CA LEU A 168 11.19 10.35 23.69
C LEU A 168 9.74 10.41 24.19
N ALA A 169 8.73 10.39 23.30
CA ALA A 169 7.31 10.35 23.71
C ALA A 169 6.93 9.07 24.50
N ALA A 170 7.61 7.95 24.26
CA ALA A 170 7.44 6.71 25.04
C ALA A 170 7.97 6.84 26.48
N THR A 171 8.97 7.71 26.71
CA THR A 171 9.57 7.92 28.03
C THR A 171 8.68 8.80 28.92
N GLU A 172 7.95 9.77 28.35
CA GLU A 172 7.09 10.68 29.11
C GLU A 172 5.79 10.04 29.66
N ARG A 173 5.36 8.89 29.11
CA ARG A 173 4.22 8.13 29.68
C ARG A 173 4.62 7.19 30.83
N GLY A 174 5.91 7.07 31.16
CA GLY A 174 6.43 6.23 32.24
C GLY A 174 6.56 6.94 33.60
N GLU A 175 6.51 8.27 33.65
CA GLU A 175 6.88 9.04 34.84
C GLU A 175 5.70 9.83 35.44
N VAL A 176 4.57 9.17 35.66
CA VAL A 176 3.60 9.64 36.68
C VAL A 176 3.11 8.48 37.54
N LYS A 177 3.87 8.19 38.60
CA LYS A 177 3.32 7.76 39.89
C LYS A 177 4.00 8.55 41.01
N THR A 178 3.39 9.66 41.38
CA THR A 178 3.59 10.30 42.69
C THR A 178 2.81 9.54 43.76
N ALA A 179 3.50 9.10 44.80
CA ALA A 179 3.02 8.92 46.18
C ALA A 179 4.30 8.71 47.03
N GLY A 180 4.66 9.50 48.04
CA GLY A 180 3.84 10.06 49.11
C GLY A 180 4.10 9.27 50.40
N GLY A 181 4.81 9.86 51.37
CA GLY A 181 5.08 9.32 52.72
C GLY A 181 6.59 9.23 53.00
N LEU A 182 7.18 9.82 54.04
CA LEU A 182 6.71 10.32 55.34
C LEU A 182 7.48 11.59 55.72
#